data_AF-A0A3E2CEK0-F1
#
_entry.id   AF-A0A3E2CEK0-F1
#
_cell.length_a   1.000
_cell.length_b   1.000
_cell.length_c   1.000
_cell.angle_alpha   90.00
_cell.angle_beta   90.00
_cell.angle_gamma   90.00
#
_symmetry.space_group_name_H-M   'P 1'
#
loop_
_entity.id
_entity.type
_entity.pdbx_description
1 polymer ?
#
loop_
_entity_poly.entity_id
_entity_poly.type
_entity_poly.pdbx_seq_one_letter_code
_entity_poly.pdbx_strand_id
1 'polypeptide(L)' 'WLTDFSRVRREKTMAERLANEILDASNGLGASVKRREDTHKMAEANKAFAHYRW' A
#
# COMPACT_ATOMS: atom_id res chain seq x y z
N TRP A 1 4.24 1.90 4.98
CA TRP A 1 2.99 1.68 4.22
C TRP A 1 1.92 1.05 5.09
N LEU A 2 2.03 -0.22 5.49
CA LEU A 2 0.97 -0.88 6.29
C LEU A 2 0.63 -0.11 7.58
N THR A 3 1.64 0.30 8.35
CA THR A 3 1.49 1.08 9.58
C THR A 3 0.95 2.49 9.35
N ASP A 4 1.40 3.17 8.29
CA ASP A 4 0.94 4.52 7.94
C ASP A 4 -0.53 4.52 7.50
N PHE A 5 -0.92 3.56 6.65
CA PHE A 5 -2.30 3.40 6.21
C PHE A 5 -3.22 2.95 7.33
N SER A 6 -2.74 2.05 8.20
CA SER A 6 -3.46 1.69 9.44
C SER A 6 -3.76 2.94 10.28
N ARG A 7 -2.80 3.88 10.42
CA ARG A 7 -3.01 5.10 11.23
C ARG A 7 -4.09 6.03 10.66
N VAL A 8 -4.23 6.10 9.34
CA VAL A 8 -5.21 6.96 8.65
C VAL A 8 -6.64 6.39 8.74
N ARG A 9 -6.81 5.11 9.10
CA ARG A 9 -8.14 4.52 9.29
C ARG A 9 -8.89 5.20 10.46
N ARG A 10 -10.21 5.28 10.33
CA ARG A 10 -11.10 6.00 11.26
C ARG A 10 -11.55 5.17 12.48
N GLU A 11 -10.93 4.02 12.74
CA GLU A 11 -11.37 3.11 13.82
C GLU A 11 -10.91 3.59 15.21
N LYS A 12 -11.47 3.00 16.26
CA LYS A 12 -11.39 3.54 17.62
C LYS A 12 -10.03 3.31 18.27
N THR A 13 -9.42 2.14 18.05
CA THR A 13 -8.11 1.79 18.61
C THR A 13 -7.09 1.44 17.53
N MET A 14 -5.79 1.64 17.82
CA MET A 14 -4.73 1.27 16.86
C MET A 14 -4.65 -0.25 16.61
N ALA A 15 -5.07 -1.06 17.59
CA ALA A 15 -5.12 -2.51 17.45
C ALA A 15 -6.16 -2.94 16.42
N GLU A 16 -7.37 -2.36 16.47
CA GLU A 16 -8.41 -2.59 15.46
C GLU A 16 -7.92 -2.15 14.08
N ARG A 17 -7.33 -0.94 14.00
CA ARG A 17 -6.84 -0.38 12.72
C ARG A 17 -5.85 -1.30 12.03
N LEU A 18 -4.92 -1.85 12.82
CA LEU A 18 -3.89 -2.75 12.31
C LEU A 18 -4.48 -4.11 11.90
N ALA A 19 -5.36 -4.67 12.73
CA ALA A 19 -6.01 -5.95 12.44
C ALA A 19 -6.86 -5.88 11.16
N ASN A 20 -7.64 -4.82 11.00
CA ASN A 20 -8.45 -4.60 9.80
C ASN A 20 -7.58 -4.30 8.57
N GLU A 21 -6.50 -3.54 8.69
CA GLU A 21 -5.58 -3.32 7.56
C GLU A 21 -4.86 -4.62 7.15
N ILE A 22 -4.50 -5.49 8.10
CA ILE A 22 -3.92 -6.81 7.81
C ILE A 22 -4.92 -7.71 7.11
N LEU A 23 -6.18 -7.75 7.58
CA LEU A 23 -7.26 -8.50 6.94
C LEU A 23 -7.50 -8.00 5.52
N ASP A 24 -7.65 -6.69 5.33
CA ASP A 24 -7.86 -6.11 4.01
C ASP A 24 -6.66 -6.29 3.08
N ALA A 25 -5.44 -6.23 3.62
CA ALA A 25 -4.23 -6.53 2.86
C ALA A 25 -4.17 -8.01 2.42
N SER A 26 -4.59 -8.94 3.28
CA SER A 26 -4.67 -10.37 2.92
C SER A 26 -5.71 -10.66 1.85
N ASN A 27 -6.82 -9.91 1.85
CA ASN A 27 -7.85 -9.97 0.80
C ASN A 27 -7.49 -9.15 -0.46
N GLY A 28 -6.35 -8.47 -0.48
CA GLY A 28 -5.92 -7.62 -1.59
C GLY A 28 -6.71 -6.31 -1.75
N LEU A 29 -7.55 -5.94 -0.78
CA LEU A 29 -8.45 -4.79 -0.81
C LEU A 29 -7.93 -3.59 0.00
N GLY A 30 -6.78 -3.73 0.65
CA GLY A 30 -6.17 -2.68 1.48
C GLY A 30 -5.59 -1.50 0.69
N ALA A 31 -5.63 -0.29 1.28
CA ALA A 31 -5.03 0.91 0.71
C ALA A 31 -3.51 0.76 0.52
N SER A 32 -2.87 0.01 1.43
CA SER A 32 -1.47 -0.39 1.34
C SER A 32 -1.16 -1.26 0.11
N VAL A 33 -2.05 -2.21 -0.23
CA VAL A 33 -1.89 -3.09 -1.39
C VAL A 33 -2.11 -2.32 -2.68
N LYS A 34 -3.15 -1.47 -2.74
CA LYS A 34 -3.41 -0.61 -3.90
C LYS A 34 -2.20 0.29 -4.22
N ARG A 35 -1.58 0.89 -3.20
CA ARG A 35 -0.37 1.71 -3.41
C ARG A 35 0.82 0.90 -3.93
N ARG A 36 0.96 -0.36 -3.50
CA ARG A 36 1.97 -1.27 -4.06
C ARG A 36 1.71 -1.51 -5.55
N GLU A 37 0.47 -1.82 -5.92
CA GLU A 37 0.10 -2.05 -7.33
C GLU A 37 0.29 -0.82 -8.20
N ASP A 38 -0.13 0.36 -7.73
CA ASP A 38 0.05 1.62 -8.44
C ASP A 38 1.55 1.92 -8.65
N THR A 39 2.38 1.64 -7.64
CA THR A 39 3.84 1.80 -7.73
C THR A 39 4.44 0.83 -8.76
N HIS A 40 3.99 -0.42 -8.78
CA HIS A 40 4.44 -1.41 -9.76
C HIS A 40 4.01 -1.05 -11.19
N LYS A 41 2.76 -0.65 -11.40
CA LYS A 41 2.28 -0.15 -12.70
C LYS A 41 3.08 1.06 -13.17
N MET A 42 3.35 2.00 -12.26
CA MET A 42 4.12 3.19 -12.60
C MET A 42 5.58 2.86 -12.89
N ALA A 43 6.16 1.85 -12.22
CA ALA A 43 7.49 1.35 -12.54
C ALA A 43 7.53 0.69 -13.92
N GLU A 44 6.52 -0.10 -14.30
CA GLU A 44 6.44 -0.67 -15.65
C GLU A 44 6.24 0.40 -16.73
N ALA A 45 5.41 1.41 -16.47
CA ALA A 45 5.22 2.54 -17.37
C ALA A 45 6.53 3.33 -17.57
N ASN A 46 7.34 3.47 -16.53
CA ASN A 46 8.63 4.16 -16.56
C ASN A 46 9.81 3.23 -16.90
N LYS A 47 9.57 1.99 -17.31
CA LYS A 47 10.62 1.04 -17.70
C LYS A 47 11.51 1.60 -18.81
N ALA A 48 10.94 2.43 -19.69
CA ALA A 48 11.68 3.15 -20.71
C ALA A 48 12.77 4.03 -20.13
N PHE A 49 12.63 4.60 -18.93
CA PHE A 49 13.61 5.49 -18.28
C PHE A 49 14.56 4.76 -17.32
N ALA A 50 14.48 3.43 -17.22
CA ALA A 50 15.29 2.63 -16.29
C ALA A 50 16.81 2.68 -16.59
N HIS A 51 17.20 3.18 -17.76
CA HIS A 51 18.58 3.34 -18.18
C HIS A 51 19.26 4.60 -17.63
N TYR A 52 18.51 5.60 -17.14
CA TYR A 52 19.04 6.79 -16.43
C TYR A 52 19.46 6.47 -14.99
N ARG A 53 19.87 5.23 -14.73
CA ARG A 53 20.09 4.68 -13.40
C ARG A 53 21.23 5.45 -12.70
N TRP A 54 20.86 6.32 -11.78
CA TRP A 54 21.74 6.94 -10.77
C TRP A 54 21.80 6.04 -9.54
#